data_AF-A0A7C6Q6T8-F1
#
_entry.id   AF-A0A7C6Q6T8-F1
#
_cell.length_a   1.000
_cell.length_b   1.000
_cell.length_c   1.000
_cell.angle_alpha   90.00
_cell.angle_beta   90.00
_cell.angle_gamma   90.00
#
_symmetry.space_group_name_H-M   'P 1'
#
loop_
_entity.id
_entity.type
_entity.pdbx_description
1 polymer ?
#
loop_
_entity_poly.entity_id
_entity_poly.type
_entity_poly.pdbx_seq_one_letter_code
_entity_poly.pdbx_strand_id
1 'polypeptide(L)' 'MEEDKTNDLTPERVVQILKKKGTEVNIEEAKTILAFVKKIANIAVNQYLRGNL' A
#
# COMPACT_ATOMS: atom_id res chain seq x y z
N MET A 1 -4.58 -24.94 0.27
CA MET A 1 -4.27 -23.74 -0.51
C MET A 1 -3.50 -22.81 0.40
N GLU A 2 -2.17 -22.80 0.27
CA GLU A 2 -1.33 -21.82 0.95
C GLU A 2 -1.36 -20.53 0.11
N GLU A 3 -2.47 -19.80 0.21
CA GLU A 3 -2.62 -18.53 -0.49
C GLU A 3 -1.77 -17.43 0.18
N ASP A 4 -0.81 -16.93 -0.60
CA ASP A 4 -0.54 -15.50 -0.79
C ASP A 4 -0.07 -14.64 0.40
N LYS A 5 0.58 -15.21 1.42
CA LYS A 5 1.29 -14.38 2.43
C LYS A 5 2.48 -13.57 1.87
N THR A 6 2.84 -13.77 0.60
CA THR A 6 3.98 -13.10 -0.05
C THR A 6 3.61 -11.84 -0.84
N ASN A 7 2.33 -11.43 -0.91
CA ASN A 7 1.92 -10.25 -1.68
C ASN A 7 1.44 -9.05 -0.86
N ASP A 8 1.34 -9.19 0.46
CA ASP A 8 0.96 -8.05 1.31
C ASP A 8 2.02 -6.94 1.29
N LEU A 9 1.53 -5.71 1.13
CA LEU A 9 2.35 -4.51 1.18
C LEU A 9 2.67 -4.19 2.65
N THR A 10 3.89 -4.46 3.09
CA THR A 10 4.41 -4.13 4.43
C THR A 10 5.21 -2.83 4.41
N PRO A 11 5.44 -2.15 5.56
CA PRO A 11 6.30 -0.97 5.62
C PRO A 11 7.70 -1.20 5.04
N GLU A 12 8.32 -2.35 5.31
CA GLU A 12 9.65 -2.71 4.79
C GLU A 12 9.62 -2.80 3.26
N ARG A 13 8.54 -3.35 2.70
CA ARG A 13 8.36 -3.44 1.26
C ARG A 13 8.12 -2.07 0.63
N VAL A 14 7.42 -1.17 1.32
CA VAL A 14 7.25 0.23 0.90
C VAL A 14 8.61 0.95 0.85
N VAL A 15 9.47 0.78 1.86
CA VAL A 15 10.85 1.30 1.84
C VAL A 15 11.60 0.79 0.61
N GLN A 16 11.55 -0.52 0.34
CA GLN A 16 12.23 -1.12 -0.81
C GLN A 16 11.71 -0.59 -2.16
N ILE A 17 10.40 -0.45 -2.30
CA ILE A 17 9.77 0.06 -3.54
C ILE A 17 10.18 1.51 -3.78
N LEU A 18 10.07 2.36 -2.77
CA LEU A 18 10.39 3.78 -2.88
C LEU A 18 11.89 3.98 -3.14
N LYS A 19 12.75 3.22 -2.46
CA LYS A 19 14.20 3.26 -2.70
C LYS A 19 14.56 2.89 -4.13
N LYS A 20 13.91 1.87 -4.71
CA LYS A 20 14.08 1.50 -6.13
C LYS A 20 13.64 2.59 -7.10
N LYS A 21 12.82 3.54 -6.65
CA LYS A 21 12.36 4.71 -7.43
C LYS A 21 13.13 5.99 -7.11
N GLY A 22 14.19 5.91 -6.29
CA GLY A 22 15.03 7.05 -5.93
C GLY A 22 14.53 7.87 -4.75
N THR A 23 13.58 7.34 -3.97
CA THR A 23 13.05 8.00 -2.76
C THR A 23 13.40 7.17 -1.53
N GLU A 24 14.24 7.71 -0.66
CA GLU A 24 14.60 7.06 0.60
C GLU A 24 13.66 7.52 1.71
N VAL A 25 13.08 6.56 2.43
CA VAL A 25 12.19 6.81 3.57
C VAL A 25 12.53 5.83 4.68
N ASN A 26 12.28 6.23 5.93
CA ASN A 26 12.39 5.33 7.08
C ASN A 26 11.09 4.51 7.28
N ILE A 27 11.11 3.59 8.25
CA ILE A 27 9.99 2.69 8.52
C ILE A 27 8.73 3.43 9.00
N GLU A 28 8.85 4.50 9.78
CA GLU A 28 7.69 5.27 10.27
C GLU A 28 7.02 6.07 9.15
N GLU A 29 7.81 6.65 8.26
CA GLU A 29 7.33 7.28 7.04
C GLU A 29 6.63 6.26 6.14
N ALA A 30 7.25 5.09 5.95
CA ALA A 30 6.68 4.00 5.16
C ALA A 30 5.34 3.48 5.75
N LYS A 31 5.21 3.39 7.08
CA LYS A 31 3.94 3.07 7.76
C LYS A 31 2.87 4.12 7.44
N THR A 32 3.24 5.40 7.50
CA THR A 32 2.32 6.51 7.22
C THR A 32 1.84 6.49 5.77
N ILE A 33 2.76 6.31 4.82
CA ILE A 33 2.47 6.18 3.39
C ILE A 33 1.56 4.97 3.14
N LEU A 34 1.89 3.82 3.71
CA LEU A 34 1.09 2.60 3.58
C LEU A 34 -0.34 2.80 4.07
N ALA A 35 -0.51 3.41 5.25
CA ALA A 35 -1.82 3.70 5.81
C ALA A 35 -2.63 4.65 4.93
N PHE A 36 -1.99 5.66 4.35
CA PHE A 36 -2.63 6.59 3.43
C PHE A 36 -3.09 5.90 2.13
N VAL A 37 -2.23 5.11 1.49
CA VAL A 37 -2.58 4.38 0.27
C VAL A 37 -3.70 3.37 0.52
N LYS A 38 -3.70 2.67 1.66
CA LYS A 38 -4.80 1.76 2.05
C LYS A 38 -6.14 2.50 2.17
N LYS A 39 -6.16 3.73 2.71
CA LYS A 39 -7.39 4.54 2.77
C LYS A 39 -7.90 4.87 1.36
N ILE A 40 -7.02 5.30 0.45
CA ILE A 40 -7.41 5.59 -0.93
C ILE A 40 -7.93 4.33 -1.63
N ALA A 41 -7.24 3.20 -1.49
CA ALA A 41 -7.66 1.93 -2.07
C ALA A 41 -9.05 1.51 -1.59
N ASN A 42 -9.31 1.59 -0.28
CA ASN A 42 -10.62 1.30 0.28
C ASN A 42 -11.71 2.22 -0.29
N ILE A 43 -11.44 3.52 -0.43
CA ILE A 43 -12.38 4.46 -1.04
C ILE A 43 -12.64 4.08 -2.50
N ALA A 44 -11.60 3.85 -3.29
CA ALA A 44 -11.72 3.50 -4.71
C ALA A 44 -12.54 2.21 -4.92
N VAL A 45 -12.25 1.16 -4.16
CA VAL A 45 -13.00 -0.10 -4.19
C VAL A 45 -14.45 0.12 -3.77
N ASN A 46 -14.70 0.86 -2.69
CA ASN A 46 -16.06 1.16 -2.25
C ASN A 46 -16.85 1.97 -3.28
N GLN A 47 -16.22 2.92 -3.98
CA GLN A 47 -16.88 3.65 -5.07
C GLN A 47 -17.21 2.74 -6.25
N TYR A 48 -16.29 1.83 -6.60
CA TYR A 48 -16.48 0.86 -7.68
C TYR A 48 -17.67 -0.05 -7.39
N LEU A 49 -17.70 -0.62 -6.18
CA LEU A 49 -18.76 -1.54 -5.77
C LEU A 49 -20.13 -0.85 -5.63
N ARG A 50 -20.17 0.47 -5.40
CA ARG A 50 -21.40 1.26 -5.36
C ARG A 50 -21.90 1.68 -6.74
N GLY A 51 -21.13 1.44 -7.81
CA GLY A 51 -21.46 1.89 -9.17
C GLY A 51 -21.27 3.40 -9.38
N ASN A 52 -20.45 4.04 -8.56
CA ASN A 52 -20.19 5.50 -8.60
C ASN A 52 -18.85 5.83 -9.30
N LEU A 53 -18.36 4.96 -10.18
CA LEU A 53 -17.12 5.11 -10.95
C LEU A 53 -17.41 5.07 -12.46
#